data_AF-A0A2R6EEP4-F1
#
_entry.id   AF-A0A2R6EEP4-F1
#
_cell.length_a   1.000
_cell.length_b   1.000
_cell.length_c   1.000
_cell.angle_alpha   90.00
_cell.angle_beta   90.00
_cell.angle_gamma   90.00
#
_symmetry.space_group_name_H-M   'P 1'
#
loop_
_entity.id
_entity.type
_entity.pdbx_description
1 polymer ?
#
loop_
_entity_poly.entity_id
_entity_poly.type
_entity_poly.pdbx_seq_one_letter_code
_entity_poly.pdbx_strand_id
1 'polypeptide(L)'
;TNRLQVTAATGTQLSDSSVGVVNLTLKKSPGASSIDLENATVQWVGPSGTYNLVNSSVNANGADGDFGIKEFKDSDGSKPVLNDPDDRMVMIFDLGSSDVALGSTSDTPEAFGEEIPEGASVNVKITTKSGATTTEQITVPETLSGQSAVQL
;
A
#
# COMPACT_ATOMS: atom_id res chain seq x y z
N THR A 1 -5.28 -2.76 21.03
CA THR A 1 -5.88 -2.90 19.68
C THR A 1 -4.79 -3.27 18.71
N ASN A 2 -4.98 -4.27 17.84
CA ASN A 2 -3.99 -4.66 16.82
C ASN A 2 -4.08 -3.73 15.60
N ARG A 3 -4.01 -2.42 15.84
CA ARG A 3 -4.08 -1.39 14.80
C ARG A 3 -2.69 -1.15 14.22
N LEU A 4 -2.67 -0.84 12.93
CA LEU A 4 -1.49 -0.36 12.22
C LEU A 4 -1.44 1.18 12.29
N GLN A 5 -0.27 1.73 12.00
CA GLN A 5 -0.09 3.17 11.75
C GLN A 5 0.58 3.33 10.40
N VAL A 6 0.04 4.24 9.58
CA VAL A 6 0.72 4.75 8.40
C VAL A 6 1.65 5.86 8.88
N THR A 7 2.96 5.75 8.57
CA THR A 7 3.96 6.76 8.97
C THR A 7 4.42 7.64 7.83
N ALA A 8 4.22 7.18 6.59
CA ALA A 8 4.52 7.94 5.39
C ALA A 8 3.70 7.38 4.22
N ALA A 9 3.31 8.27 3.31
CA ALA A 9 2.74 7.95 2.01
C ALA A 9 3.56 8.65 0.93
N THR A 10 3.94 7.92 -0.12
CA THR A 10 4.71 8.47 -1.24
C THR A 10 4.21 7.93 -2.58
N GLY A 11 4.11 8.80 -3.57
CA GLY A 11 3.82 8.48 -4.96
C GLY A 11 5.10 8.40 -5.79
N THR A 12 5.19 7.39 -6.65
CA THR A 12 6.30 7.15 -7.59
C THR A 12 5.74 6.75 -8.96
N GLN A 13 6.62 6.50 -9.95
CA GLN A 13 6.23 6.17 -11.32
C GLN A 13 5.32 7.27 -11.87
N LEU A 14 5.89 8.48 -11.97
CA LEU A 14 5.16 9.66 -12.40
C LEU A 14 5.16 9.72 -13.93
N SER A 15 4.01 9.48 -14.54
CA SER A 15 3.75 9.50 -15.99
C SER A 15 2.63 10.50 -16.26
N ASP A 16 2.77 11.32 -17.31
CA ASP A 16 1.70 12.21 -17.78
C ASP A 16 0.96 13.00 -16.70
N SER A 17 1.69 13.48 -15.68
CA SER A 17 1.13 14.23 -14.53
C SER A 17 0.19 13.40 -13.64
N SER A 18 0.46 12.11 -13.53
CA SER A 18 -0.26 11.17 -12.69
C SER A 18 0.71 10.30 -11.87
N VAL A 19 0.20 9.65 -10.83
CA VAL A 19 0.94 8.73 -9.96
C VAL A 19 0.55 7.30 -10.30
N GLY A 20 1.51 6.50 -10.79
CA GLY A 20 1.32 5.07 -11.09
C GLY A 20 1.55 4.15 -9.89
N VAL A 21 2.38 4.52 -8.91
CA VAL A 21 2.63 3.67 -7.73
C VAL A 21 2.47 4.46 -6.44
N VAL A 22 1.71 3.90 -5.49
CA VAL A 22 1.57 4.44 -4.13
C VAL A 22 2.21 3.50 -3.12
N ASN A 23 3.09 4.06 -2.29
CA ASN A 23 3.79 3.34 -1.23
C ASN A 23 3.34 3.88 0.14
N LEU A 24 2.84 3.01 0.99
CA LEU A 24 2.51 3.31 2.39
C LEU A 24 3.51 2.64 3.32
N THR A 25 4.25 3.43 4.10
CA THR A 25 5.11 2.87 5.15
C THR A 25 4.28 2.63 6.40
N LEU A 26 4.27 1.38 6.85
CA LEU A 26 3.47 0.88 7.95
C LEU A 26 4.33 0.48 9.15
N LYS A 27 3.75 0.64 10.34
CA LYS A 27 4.26 0.04 11.58
C LYS A 27 3.10 -0.42 12.45
N LYS A 28 3.37 -1.32 13.40
CA LYS A 28 2.38 -1.67 14.42
C LYS A 28 2.22 -0.52 15.42
N SER A 29 1.00 -0.31 15.90
CA SER A 29 0.74 0.66 16.98
C SER A 29 1.48 0.25 18.26
N PRO A 30 1.86 1.21 19.13
CA PRO A 30 2.39 0.89 20.45
C PRO A 30 1.47 -0.05 21.23
N GLY A 31 2.04 -1.12 21.79
CA GLY A 31 1.28 -2.14 22.53
C GLY A 31 0.40 -3.06 21.68
N ALA A 32 0.42 -2.96 20.35
CA ALA A 32 -0.17 -3.97 19.48
C ALA A 32 0.67 -5.27 19.50
N SER A 33 -0.02 -6.40 19.47
CA SER A 33 0.58 -7.70 19.16
C SER A 33 1.10 -7.72 17.72
N SER A 34 1.73 -8.82 17.32
CA SER A 34 2.18 -9.02 15.93
C SER A 34 1.02 -8.84 14.95
N ILE A 35 1.27 -8.15 13.84
CA ILE A 35 0.27 -7.89 12.80
C ILE A 35 0.73 -8.53 11.50
N ASP A 36 -0.05 -9.49 11.03
CA ASP A 36 0.15 -10.18 9.76
C ASP A 36 -0.49 -9.35 8.62
N LEU A 37 0.35 -8.90 7.68
CA LEU A 37 -0.06 -8.14 6.51
C LEU A 37 -0.42 -9.01 5.30
N GLU A 38 -0.09 -10.31 5.31
CA GLU A 38 -0.51 -11.24 4.24
C GLU A 38 -2.04 -11.40 4.24
N ASN A 39 -2.62 -11.54 5.43
CA ASN A 39 -4.04 -11.74 5.62
C ASN A 39 -4.81 -10.43 5.88
N ALA A 40 -4.19 -9.28 5.57
CA ALA A 40 -4.88 -7.99 5.59
C ALA A 40 -5.70 -7.81 4.30
N THR A 41 -6.80 -7.07 4.40
CA THR A 41 -7.56 -6.61 3.23
C THR A 41 -7.51 -5.11 3.15
N VAL A 42 -7.52 -4.58 1.93
CA VAL A 42 -7.53 -3.14 1.68
C VAL A 42 -8.75 -2.79 0.86
N GLN A 43 -9.44 -1.72 1.25
CA GLN A 43 -10.39 -1.05 0.38
C GLN A 43 -9.77 0.26 -0.10
N TRP A 44 -9.61 0.37 -1.41
CA TRP A 44 -9.12 1.54 -2.10
C TRP A 44 -10.30 2.28 -2.72
N VAL A 45 -10.47 3.56 -2.40
CA VAL A 45 -11.49 4.43 -3.00
C VAL A 45 -10.78 5.59 -3.66
N GLY A 46 -10.62 5.51 -4.97
CA GLY A 46 -9.94 6.51 -5.79
C GLY A 46 -10.85 7.10 -6.88
N PRO A 47 -10.30 7.99 -7.72
CA PRO A 47 -11.06 8.62 -8.79
C PRO A 47 -11.54 7.64 -9.87
N SER A 48 -10.82 6.54 -10.10
CA SER A 48 -11.19 5.51 -11.09
C SER A 48 -12.24 4.51 -10.59
N GLY A 49 -12.46 4.42 -9.27
CA GLY A 49 -13.39 3.47 -8.69
C GLY A 49 -13.07 3.05 -7.26
N THR A 50 -13.76 2.00 -6.82
CA THR A 50 -13.51 1.33 -5.53
C THR A 50 -13.02 -0.09 -5.79
N TYR A 51 -11.94 -0.49 -5.14
CA TYR A 51 -11.28 -1.78 -5.31
C TYR A 51 -11.02 -2.43 -3.95
N ASN A 52 -11.33 -3.72 -3.83
CA ASN A 52 -11.00 -4.53 -2.68
C ASN A 52 -9.79 -5.39 -3.02
N LEU A 53 -8.70 -5.15 -2.30
CA LEU A 53 -7.40 -5.71 -2.59
C LEU A 53 -7.00 -6.71 -1.49
N VAL A 54 -6.30 -7.75 -1.91
CA VAL A 54 -5.63 -8.72 -1.05
C VAL A 54 -4.12 -8.66 -1.27
N ASN A 55 -3.33 -9.36 -0.46
CA ASN A 55 -1.89 -9.46 -0.70
C ASN A 55 -1.62 -10.25 -1.99
N SER A 56 -0.60 -9.86 -2.78
CA SER A 56 -0.20 -10.55 -4.01
C SER A 56 0.20 -12.02 -3.81
N SER A 57 0.62 -12.41 -2.60
CA SER A 57 0.90 -13.81 -2.27
C SER A 57 -0.36 -14.66 -2.07
N VAL A 58 -1.53 -14.02 -1.92
CA VAL A 58 -2.81 -14.67 -1.62
C VAL A 58 -3.67 -14.76 -2.87
N ASN A 59 -3.95 -15.99 -3.31
CA ASN A 59 -4.91 -16.22 -4.38
C ASN A 59 -6.36 -16.11 -3.86
N ALA A 60 -7.00 -14.97 -4.14
CA ALA A 60 -8.40 -14.73 -3.80
C ALA A 60 -9.23 -14.38 -5.05
N ASN A 61 -10.03 -15.33 -5.53
CA ASN A 61 -10.87 -15.20 -6.73
C ASN A 61 -11.92 -14.05 -6.70
N GLY A 62 -12.13 -13.41 -5.55
CA GLY A 62 -13.11 -12.34 -5.37
C GLY A 62 -12.50 -10.96 -5.12
N ALA A 63 -11.18 -10.83 -5.19
CA ALA A 63 -10.51 -9.54 -5.08
C ALA A 63 -10.52 -8.81 -6.43
N ASP A 64 -10.56 -7.48 -6.39
CA ASP A 64 -10.50 -6.63 -7.58
C ASP A 64 -9.06 -6.40 -8.07
N GLY A 65 -8.07 -6.76 -7.25
CA GLY A 65 -6.63 -6.62 -7.49
C GLY A 65 -5.84 -7.00 -6.23
N ASP A 66 -4.56 -6.68 -6.21
CA ASP A 66 -3.69 -6.98 -5.07
C ASP A 66 -2.78 -5.81 -4.65
N PHE A 67 -2.07 -6.02 -3.54
CA PHE A 67 -1.02 -5.14 -3.04
C PHE A 67 0.22 -5.94 -2.69
N GLY A 68 1.39 -5.32 -2.88
CA GLY A 68 2.68 -5.89 -2.51
C GLY A 68 3.09 -5.49 -1.10
N ILE A 69 3.97 -6.29 -0.50
CA ILE A 69 4.65 -5.96 0.77
C ILE A 69 6.15 -6.07 0.59
N LYS A 70 6.86 -5.00 0.98
CA LYS A 70 8.32 -4.94 1.02
C LYS A 70 8.80 -4.59 2.42
N GLU A 71 9.89 -5.19 2.85
CA GLU A 71 10.59 -4.78 4.06
C GLU A 71 11.29 -3.42 3.86
N PHE A 72 11.15 -2.52 4.84
CA PHE A 72 11.94 -1.28 4.90
C PHE A 72 12.95 -1.32 6.05
N LYS A 73 12.49 -1.77 7.22
CA LYS A 73 13.32 -2.08 8.37
C LYS A 73 12.74 -3.34 9.03
N ASP A 74 13.46 -4.43 8.95
CA ASP A 74 13.06 -5.74 9.48
C ASP A 74 14.36 -6.49 9.77
N SER A 75 14.78 -6.51 11.03
CA SER A 75 16.07 -7.09 11.41
C SER A 75 16.01 -8.60 11.62
N ASP A 76 14.81 -9.15 11.84
CA ASP A 76 14.62 -10.58 12.12
C ASP A 76 14.04 -11.36 10.93
N GLY A 77 13.71 -10.68 9.83
CA GLY A 77 13.23 -11.29 8.58
C GLY A 77 11.80 -11.77 8.70
N SER A 78 10.98 -11.05 9.45
CA SER A 78 9.60 -11.41 9.77
C SER A 78 8.58 -11.06 8.70
N LYS A 79 8.95 -10.40 7.59
CA LYS A 79 8.07 -10.12 6.45
C LYS A 79 7.19 -11.35 6.08
N PRO A 80 5.85 -11.20 5.98
CA PRO A 80 5.06 -9.96 6.00
C PRO A 80 4.42 -9.61 7.38
N VAL A 81 5.02 -10.06 8.48
CA VAL A 81 4.48 -9.89 9.84
C VAL A 81 5.24 -8.80 10.59
N LEU A 82 4.56 -7.72 10.99
CA LEU A 82 5.13 -6.71 11.91
C LEU A 82 5.14 -7.27 13.33
N ASN A 83 6.26 -7.79 13.81
CA ASN A 83 6.38 -8.45 15.10
C ASN A 83 7.16 -7.63 16.14
N ASP A 84 8.01 -6.70 15.71
CA ASP A 84 8.84 -5.83 16.54
C ASP A 84 8.38 -4.36 16.46
N PRO A 85 8.47 -3.56 17.55
CA PRO A 85 8.18 -2.12 17.51
C PRO A 85 8.96 -1.32 16.45
N ASP A 86 10.14 -1.80 16.07
CA ASP A 86 11.02 -1.18 15.11
C ASP A 86 10.73 -1.57 13.66
N ASP A 87 9.89 -2.59 13.43
CA ASP A 87 9.58 -3.03 12.07
C ASP A 87 8.89 -1.95 11.27
N ARG A 88 9.33 -1.79 10.02
CA ARG A 88 8.71 -0.97 9.01
C ARG A 88 8.58 -1.80 7.75
N MET A 89 7.35 -1.89 7.26
CA MET A 89 7.03 -2.53 5.97
C MET A 89 6.38 -1.51 5.07
N VAL A 90 6.60 -1.63 3.76
CA VAL A 90 6.00 -0.80 2.73
C VAL A 90 4.91 -1.62 2.06
N MET A 91 3.68 -1.12 2.13
CA MET A 91 2.56 -1.62 1.35
C MET A 91 2.51 -0.86 0.03
N ILE A 92 2.51 -1.60 -1.08
CA ILE A 92 2.73 -1.07 -2.43
C ILE A 92 1.49 -1.33 -3.26
N PHE A 93 0.97 -0.27 -3.86
CA PHE A 93 -0.17 -0.30 -4.77
C PHE A 93 0.32 0.11 -6.16
N ASP A 94 0.09 -0.74 -7.16
CA ASP A 94 0.47 -0.51 -8.55
C ASP A 94 -0.80 -0.16 -9.37
N LEU A 95 -0.75 0.91 -10.17
CA LEU A 95 -1.92 1.51 -10.82
C LEU A 95 -1.68 1.74 -12.31
N GLY A 96 -2.72 1.48 -13.12
CA GLY A 96 -2.70 1.73 -14.57
C GLY A 96 -1.87 0.70 -15.34
N SER A 97 -0.55 0.75 -15.22
CA SER A 97 0.38 -0.22 -15.80
C SER A 97 1.16 -0.96 -14.73
N SER A 98 1.69 -2.14 -15.08
CA SER A 98 2.57 -2.86 -14.15
C SER A 98 3.95 -2.21 -14.17
N ASP A 99 4.24 -1.47 -13.11
CA ASP A 99 5.43 -0.64 -12.96
C ASP A 99 6.33 -1.10 -11.80
N VAL A 100 5.88 -2.07 -11.01
CA VAL A 100 6.58 -2.58 -9.83
C VAL A 100 7.30 -3.91 -10.13
N ALA A 101 8.51 -4.09 -9.56
CA ALA A 101 9.21 -5.37 -9.51
C ALA A 101 9.87 -5.56 -8.13
N LEU A 102 9.34 -6.47 -7.31
CA LEU A 102 9.83 -6.71 -5.93
C LEU A 102 10.78 -7.91 -5.79
N GLY A 103 11.28 -8.44 -6.91
CA GLY A 103 12.26 -9.53 -6.94
C GLY A 103 11.66 -10.94 -6.85
N SER A 104 10.58 -11.13 -6.10
CA SER A 104 9.73 -12.34 -6.15
C SER A 104 8.46 -12.03 -6.93
N THR A 105 8.05 -12.94 -7.83
CA THR A 105 6.79 -12.79 -8.59
C THR A 105 5.58 -12.84 -7.68
N SER A 106 5.64 -13.55 -6.55
CA SER A 106 4.54 -13.62 -5.57
C SER A 106 4.43 -12.37 -4.69
N ASP A 107 5.50 -11.57 -4.60
CA ASP A 107 5.50 -10.32 -3.83
C ASP A 107 5.14 -9.12 -4.72
N THR A 108 5.22 -9.28 -6.04
CA THR A 108 5.01 -8.19 -7.00
C THR A 108 3.52 -8.09 -7.29
N PRO A 109 2.86 -6.96 -6.94
CA PRO A 109 1.45 -6.79 -7.24
C PRO A 109 1.20 -6.59 -8.74
N GLU A 110 0.02 -6.96 -9.19
CA GLU A 110 -0.50 -6.58 -10.50
C GLU A 110 -1.15 -5.19 -10.43
N ALA A 111 -1.08 -4.45 -11.54
CA ALA A 111 -1.70 -3.14 -11.63
C ALA A 111 -3.22 -3.24 -11.57
N PHE A 112 -3.85 -2.31 -10.86
CA PHE A 112 -5.31 -2.18 -10.80
C PHE A 112 -5.75 -0.74 -11.03
N GLY A 113 -7.01 -0.56 -11.46
CA GLY A 113 -7.57 0.76 -11.69
C GLY A 113 -6.77 1.60 -12.69
N GLU A 114 -6.72 2.92 -12.45
CA GLU A 114 -6.01 3.89 -13.28
C GLU A 114 -5.06 4.73 -12.42
N GLU A 115 -4.02 5.29 -13.03
CA GLU A 115 -3.10 6.24 -12.37
C GLU A 115 -3.87 7.41 -11.74
N ILE A 116 -3.34 7.97 -10.64
CA ILE A 116 -4.01 9.06 -9.91
C ILE A 116 -3.54 10.41 -10.47
N PRO A 117 -4.42 11.25 -11.05
CA PRO A 117 -4.01 12.55 -11.57
C PRO A 117 -3.69 13.56 -10.47
N GLU A 118 -2.97 14.61 -10.83
CA GLU A 118 -2.77 15.82 -10.01
C GLU A 118 -4.07 16.31 -9.33
N GLY A 119 -3.96 16.72 -8.07
CA GLY A 119 -5.08 17.25 -7.27
C GLY A 119 -6.12 16.21 -6.81
N ALA A 120 -6.07 14.97 -7.31
CA ALA A 120 -6.99 13.93 -6.87
C ALA A 120 -6.64 13.37 -5.50
N SER A 121 -7.62 12.75 -4.85
CA SER A 121 -7.47 12.12 -3.55
C SER A 121 -7.96 10.68 -3.55
N VAL A 122 -7.31 9.84 -2.74
CA VAL A 122 -7.63 8.43 -2.53
C VAL A 122 -7.86 8.21 -1.05
N ASN A 123 -8.86 7.39 -0.71
CA ASN A 123 -9.01 6.87 0.65
C ASN A 123 -8.62 5.39 0.67
N VAL A 124 -7.67 5.05 1.52
CA VAL A 124 -7.20 3.68 1.73
C VAL A 124 -7.65 3.21 3.10
N LYS A 125 -8.42 2.14 3.15
CA LYS A 125 -8.85 1.49 4.40
C LYS A 125 -8.24 0.11 4.52
N ILE A 126 -7.30 -0.04 5.42
CA ILE A 126 -6.62 -1.30 5.74
C ILE A 126 -7.35 -1.98 6.88
N THR A 127 -7.73 -3.25 6.71
CA THR A 127 -8.34 -4.10 7.72
C THR A 127 -7.43 -5.29 7.99
N THR A 128 -6.93 -5.40 9.22
CA THR A 128 -6.12 -6.56 9.64
C THR A 128 -6.99 -7.79 9.84
N LYS A 129 -6.38 -8.99 9.83
CA LYS A 129 -7.05 -10.26 10.18
C LYS A 129 -7.82 -10.22 11.51
N SER A 130 -7.37 -9.41 12.47
CA SER A 130 -8.04 -9.24 13.76
C SER A 130 -9.28 -8.33 13.72
N GLY A 131 -9.62 -7.78 12.56
CA GLY A 131 -10.73 -6.84 12.35
C GLY A 131 -10.40 -5.38 12.68
N ALA A 132 -9.18 -5.09 13.14
CA ALA A 132 -8.77 -3.70 13.40
C ALA A 132 -8.57 -2.94 12.08
N THR A 133 -9.11 -1.73 12.00
CA THR A 133 -9.09 -0.88 10.80
C THR A 133 -8.20 0.36 10.97
N THR A 134 -7.58 0.76 9.86
CA THR A 134 -6.81 2.01 9.71
C THR A 134 -7.23 2.66 8.40
N THR A 135 -7.54 3.94 8.41
CA THR A 135 -7.93 4.70 7.21
C THR A 135 -6.95 5.84 7.03
N GLU A 136 -6.45 5.99 5.80
CA GLU A 136 -5.58 7.07 5.37
C GLU A 136 -6.20 7.76 4.15
N GLN A 137 -6.22 9.08 4.14
CA GLN A 137 -6.54 9.87 2.95
C GLN A 137 -5.22 10.37 2.35
N ILE A 138 -5.04 10.11 1.07
CA ILE A 138 -3.84 10.40 0.30
C ILE A 138 -4.24 11.45 -0.72
N THR A 139 -3.49 12.55 -0.84
CA THR A 139 -3.78 13.60 -1.83
C THR A 139 -2.58 13.85 -2.72
N VAL A 140 -2.79 13.71 -4.04
CA VAL A 140 -1.77 14.04 -5.03
C VAL A 140 -1.68 15.58 -5.15
N PRO A 141 -0.47 16.17 -5.10
CA PRO A 141 -0.30 17.60 -5.32
C PRO A 141 -0.91 18.07 -6.64
N GLU A 142 -1.25 19.36 -6.72
CA GLU A 142 -1.76 20.02 -7.93
C GLU A 142 -0.72 20.10 -9.06
N THR A 143 0.56 19.84 -8.75
CA THR A 143 1.65 19.84 -9.74
C THR A 143 2.70 18.79 -9.38
N LEU A 144 3.03 17.91 -10.31
CA LEU A 144 4.06 16.87 -10.26
C LEU A 144 5.28 17.19 -11.14
N SER A 145 5.19 18.26 -11.93
CA SER A 145 6.23 18.68 -12.88
C SER A 145 7.63 18.73 -12.26
N GLY A 146 8.56 17.99 -12.86
CA GLY A 146 9.98 17.96 -12.47
C GLY A 146 10.32 17.08 -11.27
N GLN A 147 9.35 16.35 -10.72
CA GLN A 147 9.58 15.42 -9.62
C GLN A 147 9.74 13.97 -10.14
N SER A 148 10.49 13.15 -9.41
CA SER A 148 10.55 11.70 -9.62
C SER A 148 9.76 10.92 -8.57
N ALA A 149 9.41 11.58 -7.46
CA ALA A 149 8.57 11.07 -6.39
C ALA A 149 7.92 12.23 -5.65
N VAL A 150 6.77 12.00 -5.03
CA VAL A 150 6.06 12.99 -4.23
C VAL A 150 5.62 12.43 -2.89
N GLN A 151 5.63 13.27 -1.86
CA GLN A 151 4.95 12.96 -0.61
C GLN A 151 3.45 13.17 -0.80
N LEU A 152 2.65 12.25 -0.27
CA LEU A 152 1.19 12.26 -0.37
C LEU A 152 0.52 12.41 1.00
#